data_AF-A0A3G6P946-F1
#
_entry.id   AF-A0A3G6P946-F1
#
_cell.length_a   1.000
_cell.length_b   1.000
_cell.length_c   1.000
_cell.angle_alpha   90.00
_cell.angle_beta   90.00
_cell.angle_gamma   90.00
#
_symmetry.space_group_name_H-M   'P 1'
#
loop_
_entity.id
_entity.type
_entity.pdbx_description
1 polymer ?
#
loop_
_entity_poly.entity_id
_entity_poly.type
_entity_poly.pdbx_seq_one_letter_code
_entity_poly.pdbx_strand_id
1 'polypeptide(L)'
;MFDFSKIFESDGPDIVYTWTIPVFAAIIFIEMAYSHFNKEKLYETKDVATNVLFALLNYSLDIIMKGFSMFVMMFFYYHRIFDWEVGIWYWIAVFLAQDFAYYVHHYVDHHSRVFWAVHITHHNSDYFNITTGFRSPVFQPLYRYLFFSPLAFMGFHPLHVMVAYSSIQIYGTFVHTQSIKSMGFLEYILVTPSHHRVHHACNIKYLDRNMGMGLIIWDKIFGTFEKEDPEVPVKYGIYPKMKSKDPATVLFYEWRRIGKDLRQPGLSLKNRIQYLFNSPGWRHDGTGKTVRQYQKEYNEKKKKEASVITEVATPEPRYEYSDK
;
A
#
# COMPACT_ATOMS: atom_id res chain seq x y z
N MET A 1 -27.09 18.78 -15.73
CA MET A 1 -27.16 17.31 -15.86
C MET A 1 -25.74 16.84 -16.14
N PHE A 2 -25.22 15.88 -15.38
CA PHE A 2 -23.83 15.45 -15.53
C PHE A 2 -23.63 14.75 -16.88
N ASP A 3 -22.80 15.30 -17.75
CA ASP A 3 -22.46 14.69 -19.04
C ASP A 3 -21.17 13.88 -18.89
N PHE A 4 -21.34 12.58 -18.68
CA PHE A 4 -20.24 11.62 -18.57
C PHE A 4 -19.86 11.00 -19.92
N SER A 5 -20.50 11.40 -21.03
CA SER A 5 -20.22 10.82 -22.36
C SER A 5 -18.77 11.06 -22.79
N LYS A 6 -18.17 12.16 -22.34
CA LYS A 6 -16.80 12.57 -22.64
C LYS A 6 -15.73 12.00 -21.72
N ILE A 7 -16.08 11.16 -20.74
CA ILE A 7 -15.10 10.61 -19.79
C ILE A 7 -14.04 9.73 -20.47
N PHE A 8 -14.37 9.19 -21.65
CA PHE A 8 -13.46 8.38 -22.48
C PHE A 8 -12.87 9.17 -23.67
N GLU A 9 -13.12 10.47 -23.74
CA GLU A 9 -12.54 11.38 -24.73
C GLU A 9 -11.30 12.11 -24.16
N SER A 10 -10.66 12.97 -24.96
CA SER A 10 -9.47 13.75 -24.54
C SER A 10 -9.69 14.59 -23.28
N ASP A 11 -10.93 15.02 -23.05
CA ASP A 11 -11.34 15.89 -21.95
C ASP A 11 -11.74 15.08 -20.69
N GLY A 12 -11.78 13.75 -20.80
CA GLY A 12 -12.18 12.85 -19.73
C GLY A 12 -11.37 13.01 -18.42
N PRO A 13 -10.03 13.18 -18.48
CA PRO A 13 -9.24 13.48 -17.30
C PRO A 13 -9.71 14.76 -16.58
N ASP A 14 -10.02 15.83 -17.31
CA ASP A 14 -10.44 17.10 -16.73
C ASP A 14 -11.79 16.99 -16.03
N ILE A 15 -12.73 16.20 -16.59
CA ILE A 15 -14.01 15.89 -15.95
C ILE A 15 -13.79 15.12 -14.66
N VAL A 16 -12.94 14.07 -14.69
CA VAL A 16 -12.63 13.28 -13.48
C VAL A 16 -12.02 14.17 -12.41
N TYR A 17 -11.00 14.97 -12.72
CA TYR A 17 -10.32 15.80 -11.73
C TYR A 17 -11.22 16.92 -11.17
N THR A 18 -12.04 17.54 -12.01
CA THR A 18 -12.96 18.63 -11.61
C THR A 18 -13.93 18.17 -10.52
N TRP A 19 -14.45 16.93 -10.61
CA TRP A 19 -15.40 16.40 -9.64
C TRP A 19 -14.76 15.62 -8.51
N THR A 20 -13.55 15.08 -8.71
CA THR A 20 -12.85 14.29 -7.69
C THR A 20 -12.56 15.12 -6.44
N ILE A 21 -12.10 16.36 -6.59
CA ILE A 21 -11.78 17.25 -5.46
C ILE A 21 -13.02 17.56 -4.57
N PRO A 22 -14.15 18.08 -5.11
CA PRO A 22 -15.32 18.37 -4.29
C PRO A 22 -15.93 17.10 -3.67
N VAL A 23 -15.89 15.96 -4.37
CA VAL A 23 -16.35 14.68 -3.82
C VAL A 23 -15.48 14.23 -2.65
N PHE A 24 -14.15 14.28 -2.78
CA PHE A 24 -13.26 13.96 -1.65
C PHE A 24 -13.46 14.91 -0.49
N ALA A 25 -13.56 16.22 -0.74
CA ALA A 25 -13.81 17.19 0.32
C ALA A 25 -15.11 16.88 1.08
N ALA A 26 -16.20 16.62 0.36
CA ALA A 26 -17.48 16.25 0.97
C ALA A 26 -17.36 14.99 1.83
N ILE A 27 -16.75 13.92 1.31
CA ILE A 27 -16.63 12.65 2.02
C ILE A 27 -15.70 12.78 3.24
N ILE A 28 -14.60 13.54 3.15
CA ILE A 28 -13.74 13.84 4.30
C ILE A 28 -14.52 14.58 5.38
N PHE A 29 -15.29 15.62 5.03
CA PHE A 29 -16.09 16.34 6.02
C PHE A 29 -17.19 15.47 6.64
N ILE A 30 -17.79 14.56 5.86
CA ILE A 30 -18.75 13.58 6.38
C ILE A 30 -18.08 12.61 7.37
N GLU A 31 -16.90 12.06 7.05
CA GLU A 31 -16.17 11.17 7.94
C GLU A 31 -15.67 11.91 9.20
N MET A 32 -15.25 13.18 9.07
CA MET A 32 -14.90 14.04 10.20
C MET A 32 -16.11 14.28 11.12
N ALA A 33 -17.28 14.59 10.56
CA ALA A 33 -18.51 14.76 11.33
C ALA A 33 -18.91 13.46 12.03
N TYR A 34 -18.90 12.33 11.31
CA TYR A 34 -19.13 11.00 11.88
C TYR A 34 -18.16 10.72 13.05
N SER A 35 -16.86 10.97 12.85
CA SER A 35 -15.84 10.76 13.89
C SER A 35 -16.05 11.66 15.10
N HIS A 36 -16.53 12.89 14.91
CA HIS A 36 -16.80 13.83 15.99
C HIS A 36 -18.02 13.39 16.82
N PHE A 37 -19.15 13.13 16.16
CA PHE A 37 -20.40 12.76 16.83
C PHE A 37 -20.31 11.38 17.51
N ASN A 38 -19.58 10.42 16.93
CA ASN A 38 -19.40 9.08 17.50
C ASN A 38 -18.15 8.92 18.39
N LYS A 39 -17.37 9.99 18.59
CA LYS A 39 -16.16 10.00 19.45
C LYS A 39 -15.07 8.98 19.04
N GLU A 40 -15.01 8.64 17.75
CA GLU A 40 -14.07 7.66 17.16
C GLU A 40 -12.61 8.16 17.14
N LYS A 41 -12.39 9.49 17.22
CA LYS A 41 -11.06 10.14 17.21
C LYS A 41 -10.19 9.73 16.00
N LEU A 42 -10.81 9.60 14.81
CA LEU A 42 -10.14 9.18 13.59
C LEU A 42 -9.15 10.22 13.04
N TYR A 43 -9.32 11.49 13.41
CA TYR A 43 -8.53 12.61 12.88
C TYR A 43 -7.73 13.31 13.96
N GLU A 44 -6.54 13.74 13.58
CA GLU A 44 -5.73 14.69 14.33
C GLU A 44 -5.18 15.75 13.36
N THR A 45 -5.38 17.02 13.72
CA THR A 45 -4.98 18.22 12.98
C THR A 45 -3.55 18.18 12.48
N LYS A 46 -2.57 17.84 13.34
CA LYS A 46 -1.16 17.77 12.92
C LYS A 46 -0.90 16.64 11.92
N ASP A 47 -1.63 15.53 12.05
CA ASP A 47 -1.52 14.42 11.11
C ASP A 47 -2.12 14.79 9.75
N VAL A 48 -3.33 15.38 9.75
CA VAL A 48 -3.98 15.90 8.55
C VAL A 48 -3.10 16.94 7.84
N ALA A 49 -2.50 17.87 8.57
CA ALA A 49 -1.57 18.86 8.00
C ALA A 49 -0.36 18.20 7.35
N THR A 50 0.15 17.10 7.94
CA THR A 50 1.26 16.34 7.35
C THR A 50 0.80 15.57 6.10
N ASN A 51 -0.41 15.02 6.09
CA ASN A 51 -0.98 14.35 4.92
C ASN A 51 -1.09 15.32 3.73
N VAL A 52 -1.62 16.52 3.98
CA VAL A 52 -1.71 17.60 2.96
C VAL A 52 -0.33 18.03 2.49
N LEU A 53 0.62 18.25 3.40
CA LEU A 53 1.98 18.64 3.02
C LEU A 53 2.65 17.58 2.13
N PHE A 54 2.53 16.30 2.47
CA PHE A 54 3.12 15.22 1.68
C PHE A 54 2.43 15.05 0.33
N ALA A 55 1.11 15.26 0.25
CA ALA A 55 0.38 15.32 -1.01
C ALA A 55 0.95 16.43 -1.92
N LEU A 56 1.10 17.66 -1.38
CA LEU A 56 1.62 18.81 -2.12
C LEU A 56 3.07 18.61 -2.59
N LEU A 57 3.93 18.06 -1.74
CA LEU A 57 5.32 17.76 -2.11
C LEU A 57 5.39 16.67 -3.20
N ASN A 58 4.61 15.60 -3.07
CA ASN A 58 4.55 14.54 -4.08
C ASN A 58 4.03 15.09 -5.42
N TYR A 59 2.92 15.82 -5.40
CA TYR A 59 2.30 16.41 -6.59
C TYR A 59 3.24 17.41 -7.28
N SER A 60 3.95 18.23 -6.50
CA SER A 60 4.95 19.17 -7.03
C SER A 60 6.08 18.42 -7.74
N LEU A 61 6.59 17.36 -7.12
CA LEU A 61 7.63 16.52 -7.72
C LEU A 61 7.10 15.76 -8.95
N ASP A 62 5.85 15.32 -8.94
CA ASP A 62 5.22 14.67 -10.08
C ASP A 62 5.11 15.62 -11.29
N ILE A 63 4.69 16.87 -11.09
CA ILE A 63 4.67 17.87 -12.17
C ILE A 63 6.06 18.03 -12.80
N ILE A 64 7.11 18.13 -11.97
CA ILE A 64 8.50 18.24 -12.43
C ILE A 64 8.90 16.97 -13.22
N MET A 65 8.53 15.79 -12.72
CA MET A 65 8.88 14.50 -13.33
C MET A 65 8.00 14.10 -14.51
N LYS A 66 6.85 14.75 -14.73
CA LYS A 66 5.85 14.36 -15.73
C LYS A 66 6.43 14.34 -17.14
N GLY A 67 7.19 15.37 -17.53
CA GLY A 67 7.83 15.43 -18.85
C GLY A 67 8.83 14.29 -19.05
N PHE A 68 9.68 14.03 -18.05
CA PHE A 68 10.69 12.97 -18.12
C PHE A 68 10.07 11.57 -18.12
N SER A 69 9.12 11.31 -17.24
CA SER A 69 8.39 10.02 -17.19
C SER A 69 7.63 9.75 -18.48
N MET A 70 6.93 10.75 -19.04
CA MET A 70 6.27 10.63 -20.33
C MET A 70 7.26 10.39 -21.46
N PHE A 71 8.41 11.06 -21.47
CA PHE A 71 9.46 10.80 -22.46
C PHE A 71 9.93 9.34 -22.42
N VAL A 72 10.22 8.80 -21.24
CA VAL A 72 10.65 7.40 -21.08
C VAL A 72 9.55 6.44 -21.53
N MET A 73 8.32 6.63 -21.08
CA MET A 73 7.21 5.75 -21.45
C MET A 73 6.91 5.83 -22.96
N MET A 74 6.95 7.01 -23.57
CA MET A 74 6.79 7.18 -25.02
C MET A 74 7.92 6.50 -25.78
N PHE A 75 9.17 6.56 -25.29
CA PHE A 75 10.29 5.81 -25.89
C PHE A 75 9.97 4.31 -25.97
N PHE A 76 9.47 3.70 -24.88
CA PHE A 76 9.06 2.30 -24.89
C PHE A 76 7.86 2.03 -25.80
N TYR A 77 6.88 2.94 -25.84
CA TYR A 77 5.73 2.84 -26.72
C TYR A 77 6.09 2.91 -28.22
N TYR A 78 7.08 3.72 -28.59
CA TYR A 78 7.59 3.76 -29.96
C TYR A 78 8.34 2.48 -30.35
N HIS A 79 8.81 1.70 -29.38
CA HIS A 79 9.44 0.40 -29.58
C HIS A 79 8.52 -0.76 -29.17
N ARG A 80 7.20 -0.53 -29.11
CA ARG A 80 6.25 -1.53 -28.62
C ARG A 80 6.24 -2.79 -29.48
N ILE A 81 5.85 -3.90 -28.85
CA ILE A 81 5.78 -5.22 -29.49
C ILE A 81 4.36 -5.64 -29.88
N PHE A 82 3.34 -4.90 -29.43
CA PHE A 82 1.94 -5.12 -29.82
C PHE A 82 1.31 -3.81 -30.27
N ASP A 83 0.42 -3.91 -31.25
CA ASP A 83 -0.47 -2.83 -31.65
C ASP A 83 -1.89 -3.20 -31.24
N TRP A 84 -2.52 -2.34 -30.44
CA TRP A 84 -3.87 -2.57 -29.95
C TRP A 84 -4.87 -1.70 -30.69
N GLU A 85 -6.02 -2.27 -31.03
CA GLU A 85 -7.20 -1.49 -31.41
C GLU A 85 -7.85 -0.92 -30.13
N VAL A 86 -8.09 0.39 -30.11
CA VAL A 86 -8.72 1.04 -28.95
C VAL A 86 -10.20 0.67 -28.92
N GLY A 87 -10.60 -0.05 -27.88
CA GLY A 87 -11.98 -0.47 -27.63
C GLY A 87 -12.16 -0.95 -26.18
N ILE A 88 -13.30 -1.55 -25.87
CA ILE A 88 -13.61 -1.99 -24.49
C ILE A 88 -12.59 -3.00 -23.95
N TRP A 89 -12.17 -3.96 -24.78
CA TRP A 89 -11.19 -4.97 -24.41
C TRP A 89 -9.80 -4.40 -24.18
N TYR A 90 -9.42 -3.36 -24.94
CA TYR A 90 -8.20 -2.61 -24.71
C TYR A 90 -8.21 -1.94 -23.33
N TRP A 91 -9.29 -1.25 -22.96
CA TRP A 91 -9.38 -0.59 -21.66
C TRP A 91 -9.41 -1.56 -20.49
N ILE A 92 -10.07 -2.72 -20.65
CA ILE A 92 -10.00 -3.82 -19.66
C ILE A 92 -8.55 -4.31 -19.52
N ALA A 93 -7.85 -4.51 -20.63
CA ALA A 93 -6.45 -4.95 -20.61
C ALA A 93 -5.53 -3.90 -19.96
N VAL A 94 -5.68 -2.61 -20.28
CA VAL A 94 -4.95 -1.52 -19.65
C VAL A 94 -5.20 -1.49 -18.15
N PHE A 95 -6.47 -1.59 -17.71
CA PHE A 95 -6.82 -1.61 -16.29
C PHE A 95 -6.15 -2.77 -15.54
N LEU A 96 -6.28 -4.00 -16.06
CA LEU A 96 -5.71 -5.20 -15.44
C LEU A 96 -4.18 -5.14 -15.40
N ALA A 97 -3.54 -4.74 -16.51
CA ALA A 97 -2.09 -4.61 -16.58
C ALA A 97 -1.58 -3.52 -15.64
N GLN A 98 -2.30 -2.40 -15.54
CA GLN A 98 -1.93 -1.27 -14.67
C GLN A 98 -2.08 -1.61 -13.20
N ASP A 99 -3.18 -2.25 -12.80
CA ASP A 99 -3.41 -2.70 -11.43
C ASP A 99 -2.37 -3.76 -11.01
N PHE A 100 -2.00 -4.67 -11.91
CA PHE A 100 -0.93 -5.62 -11.67
C PHE A 100 0.45 -4.95 -11.56
N ALA A 101 0.78 -4.02 -12.46
CA ALA A 101 2.03 -3.28 -12.39
C ALA A 101 2.13 -2.47 -11.09
N TYR A 102 1.02 -1.90 -10.62
CA TYR A 102 0.93 -1.26 -9.33
C TYR A 102 1.21 -2.26 -8.20
N TYR A 103 0.58 -3.45 -8.20
CA TYR A 103 0.85 -4.49 -7.22
C TYR A 103 2.35 -4.84 -7.15
N VAL A 104 3.02 -4.99 -8.30
CA VAL A 104 4.46 -5.28 -8.35
C VAL A 104 5.28 -4.12 -7.77
N HIS A 105 4.96 -2.88 -8.17
CA HIS A 105 5.60 -1.68 -7.63
C HIS A 105 5.44 -1.63 -6.09
N HIS A 106 4.22 -1.81 -5.60
CA HIS A 106 3.91 -1.73 -4.19
C HIS A 106 4.56 -2.86 -3.38
N TYR A 107 4.59 -4.07 -3.93
CA TYR A 107 5.34 -5.19 -3.35
C TYR A 107 6.83 -4.86 -3.22
N VAL A 108 7.45 -4.26 -4.24
CA VAL A 108 8.87 -3.83 -4.18
C VAL A 108 9.08 -2.72 -3.14
N ASP A 109 8.14 -1.77 -3.03
CA ASP A 109 8.14 -0.73 -2.00
C ASP A 109 8.20 -1.31 -0.58
N HIS A 110 7.55 -2.44 -0.33
CA HIS A 110 7.59 -3.13 0.97
C HIS A 110 8.82 -4.03 1.15
N HIS A 111 9.30 -4.66 0.08
CA HIS A 111 10.28 -5.75 0.19
C HIS A 111 11.74 -5.34 -0.03
N SER A 112 12.00 -4.09 -0.36
CA SER A 112 13.34 -3.53 -0.55
C SER A 112 13.50 -2.24 0.25
N ARG A 113 14.56 -2.18 1.06
CA ARG A 113 14.74 -1.10 2.04
C ARG A 113 14.79 0.31 1.43
N VAL A 114 15.40 0.46 0.26
CA VAL A 114 15.50 1.76 -0.41
C VAL A 114 14.15 2.27 -0.91
N PHE A 115 13.29 1.38 -1.40
CA PHE A 115 11.94 1.74 -1.83
C PHE A 115 11.02 1.91 -0.62
N TRP A 116 11.20 1.11 0.43
CA TRP A 116 10.54 1.32 1.73
C TRP A 116 10.87 2.68 2.33
N ALA A 117 12.11 3.17 2.17
CA ALA A 117 12.48 4.50 2.65
C ALA A 117 11.68 5.64 1.99
N VAL A 118 11.15 5.41 0.79
CA VAL A 118 10.20 6.30 0.13
C VAL A 118 8.79 6.05 0.67
N HIS A 119 8.38 4.79 0.71
CA HIS A 119 7.00 4.37 0.98
C HIS A 119 6.58 4.54 2.45
N ILE A 120 7.50 4.44 3.42
CA ILE A 120 7.24 4.61 4.86
C ILE A 120 6.56 5.94 5.22
N THR A 121 6.74 6.97 4.37
CA THR A 121 6.05 8.26 4.54
C THR A 121 4.53 8.13 4.46
N HIS A 122 4.00 7.11 3.78
CA HIS A 122 2.59 6.74 3.74
C HIS A 122 2.13 5.96 4.98
N HIS A 123 2.92 4.99 5.45
CA HIS A 123 2.54 4.07 6.53
C HIS A 123 2.73 4.58 7.97
N ASN A 124 3.38 5.73 8.18
CA ASN A 124 3.78 6.15 9.54
C ASN A 124 2.72 6.87 10.37
N SER A 125 1.54 7.18 9.79
CA SER A 125 0.47 7.79 10.58
C SER A 125 -0.05 6.79 11.63
N ASP A 126 -0.34 7.29 12.84
CA ASP A 126 -1.07 6.49 13.84
C ASP A 126 -2.59 6.55 13.60
N TYR A 127 -3.02 7.37 12.64
CA TYR A 127 -4.41 7.60 12.27
C TYR A 127 -4.68 7.00 10.88
N PHE A 128 -5.83 6.38 10.74
CA PHE A 128 -6.28 5.83 9.46
C PHE A 128 -7.66 6.37 9.14
N ASN A 129 -7.72 7.25 8.15
CA ASN A 129 -8.92 7.95 7.69
C ASN A 129 -8.69 8.40 6.23
N ILE A 130 -9.69 9.01 5.60
CA ILE A 130 -9.61 9.29 4.16
C ILE A 130 -8.44 10.24 3.82
N THR A 131 -8.05 11.13 4.74
CA THR A 131 -6.89 12.00 4.52
C THR A 131 -5.56 11.23 4.49
N THR A 132 -5.49 10.06 5.13
CA THR A 132 -4.33 9.15 5.05
C THR A 132 -4.06 8.73 3.61
N GLY A 133 -5.10 8.61 2.77
CA GLY A 133 -4.95 8.31 1.34
C GLY A 133 -4.20 9.39 0.55
N PHE A 134 -4.13 10.62 1.07
CA PHE A 134 -3.34 11.71 0.48
C PHE A 134 -1.92 11.77 1.03
N ARG A 135 -1.59 10.99 2.07
CA ARG A 135 -0.25 10.92 2.66
C ARG A 135 0.72 10.23 1.71
N SER A 136 1.12 10.96 0.69
CA SER A 136 1.76 10.38 -0.49
C SER A 136 3.24 10.07 -0.25
N PRO A 137 3.76 8.95 -0.78
CA PRO A 137 5.19 8.67 -0.86
C PRO A 137 5.98 9.75 -1.62
N VAL A 138 6.50 10.78 -0.95
CA VAL A 138 6.98 12.03 -1.58
C VAL A 138 7.94 11.82 -2.74
N PHE A 139 8.90 10.90 -2.62
CA PHE A 139 9.93 10.65 -3.64
C PHE A 139 9.55 9.58 -4.68
N GLN A 140 8.37 8.99 -4.62
CA GLN A 140 7.92 7.94 -5.53
C GLN A 140 7.82 8.35 -7.02
N PRO A 141 7.50 9.62 -7.38
CA PRO A 141 7.56 10.07 -8.77
C PRO A 141 8.93 9.90 -9.44
N LEU A 142 10.03 9.83 -8.66
CA LEU A 142 11.39 9.68 -9.19
C LEU A 142 11.65 8.35 -9.90
N TYR A 143 10.83 7.32 -9.65
CA TYR A 143 11.09 5.99 -10.21
C TYR A 143 9.83 5.20 -10.61
N ARG A 144 8.63 5.54 -10.14
CA ARG A 144 7.42 4.71 -10.42
C ARG A 144 7.14 4.50 -11.91
N TYR A 145 7.50 5.45 -12.76
CA TYR A 145 7.33 5.32 -14.21
C TYR A 145 8.09 4.11 -14.79
N LEU A 146 9.16 3.64 -14.13
CA LEU A 146 9.89 2.44 -14.53
C LEU A 146 9.03 1.17 -14.40
N PHE A 147 8.11 1.13 -13.42
CA PHE A 147 7.19 0.00 -13.25
C PHE A 147 6.05 0.02 -14.26
N PHE A 148 5.70 1.18 -14.79
CA PHE A 148 4.65 1.34 -15.80
C PHE A 148 5.19 1.37 -17.25
N SER A 149 6.49 1.58 -17.44
CA SER A 149 7.14 1.56 -18.77
C SER A 149 7.00 0.22 -19.51
N PRO A 150 7.02 -0.96 -18.85
CA PRO A 150 6.71 -2.23 -19.52
C PRO A 150 5.34 -2.26 -20.19
N LEU A 151 4.34 -1.55 -19.66
CA LEU A 151 3.00 -1.48 -20.27
C LEU A 151 3.04 -0.70 -21.58
N ALA A 152 3.81 0.38 -21.61
CA ALA A 152 4.06 1.12 -22.85
C ALA A 152 4.76 0.25 -23.90
N PHE A 153 5.75 -0.55 -23.49
CA PHE A 153 6.41 -1.52 -24.36
C PHE A 153 5.46 -2.64 -24.84
N MET A 154 4.48 -3.03 -24.03
CA MET A 154 3.40 -3.93 -24.45
C MET A 154 2.35 -3.26 -25.36
N GLY A 155 2.54 -2.00 -25.75
CA GLY A 155 1.69 -1.30 -26.71
C GLY A 155 0.51 -0.54 -26.13
N PHE A 156 0.45 -0.38 -24.80
CA PHE A 156 -0.53 0.51 -24.18
C PHE A 156 -0.06 1.96 -24.28
N HIS A 157 -0.90 2.85 -24.82
CA HIS A 157 -0.54 4.25 -24.95
C HIS A 157 -0.29 4.87 -23.55
N PRO A 158 0.84 5.57 -23.31
CA PRO A 158 1.20 6.08 -21.98
C PRO A 158 0.12 6.95 -21.31
N LEU A 159 -0.64 7.74 -22.07
CA LEU A 159 -1.77 8.50 -21.51
C LEU A 159 -2.89 7.59 -20.99
N HIS A 160 -3.17 6.47 -21.65
CA HIS A 160 -4.19 5.51 -21.20
C HIS A 160 -3.75 4.80 -19.91
N VAL A 161 -2.45 4.48 -19.81
CA VAL A 161 -1.83 3.95 -18.58
C VAL A 161 -1.97 4.96 -17.43
N MET A 162 -1.74 6.25 -17.68
CA MET A 162 -1.95 7.31 -16.68
C MET A 162 -3.42 7.47 -16.26
N VAL A 163 -4.38 7.37 -17.20
CA VAL A 163 -5.80 7.42 -16.85
C VAL A 163 -6.16 6.26 -15.93
N ALA A 164 -5.76 5.04 -16.28
CA ALA A 164 -5.99 3.86 -15.43
C ALA A 164 -5.32 4.00 -14.06
N TYR A 165 -4.07 4.51 -14.01
CA TYR A 165 -3.39 4.83 -12.76
C TYR A 165 -4.22 5.77 -11.89
N SER A 166 -4.62 6.93 -12.43
CA SER A 166 -5.38 7.94 -11.69
C SER A 166 -6.72 7.40 -11.20
N SER A 167 -7.45 6.64 -12.02
CA SER A 167 -8.70 6.01 -11.61
C SER A 167 -8.51 5.03 -10.44
N ILE A 168 -7.46 4.20 -10.50
CA ILE A 168 -7.12 3.25 -9.43
C ILE A 168 -6.70 3.99 -8.16
N GLN A 169 -5.93 5.08 -8.27
CA GLN A 169 -5.51 5.88 -7.11
C GLN A 169 -6.69 6.59 -6.44
N ILE A 170 -7.66 7.10 -7.23
CA ILE A 170 -8.89 7.70 -6.69
C ILE A 170 -9.67 6.66 -5.88
N TYR A 171 -9.85 5.44 -6.44
CA TYR A 171 -10.44 4.32 -5.71
C TYR A 171 -9.66 4.00 -4.42
N GLY A 172 -8.34 3.94 -4.54
CA GLY A 172 -7.40 3.73 -3.45
C GLY A 172 -7.57 4.71 -2.30
N THR A 173 -7.80 5.99 -2.58
CA THR A 173 -8.07 6.97 -1.52
C THR A 173 -9.36 6.66 -0.75
N PHE A 174 -10.44 6.21 -1.42
CA PHE A 174 -11.70 5.89 -0.75
C PHE A 174 -11.62 4.71 0.20
N VAL A 175 -10.69 3.76 -0.02
CA VAL A 175 -10.53 2.62 0.89
C VAL A 175 -9.77 2.97 2.17
N HIS A 176 -9.24 4.18 2.30
CA HIS A 176 -8.62 4.65 3.54
C HIS A 176 -9.68 5.09 4.56
N THR A 177 -10.38 4.13 5.17
CA THR A 177 -11.38 4.46 6.20
C THR A 177 -11.49 3.35 7.23
N GLN A 178 -11.74 3.74 8.48
CA GLN A 178 -12.14 2.83 9.55
C GLN A 178 -13.66 2.72 9.68
N SER A 179 -14.42 3.61 9.02
CA SER A 179 -15.87 3.75 9.18
C SER A 179 -16.63 2.61 8.48
N ILE A 180 -16.08 2.08 7.39
CA ILE A 180 -16.64 0.92 6.67
C ILE A 180 -15.95 -0.36 7.12
N LYS A 181 -16.66 -1.21 7.87
CA LYS A 181 -16.07 -2.44 8.44
C LYS A 181 -15.94 -3.56 7.42
N SER A 182 -16.95 -3.78 6.58
CA SER A 182 -16.94 -4.79 5.53
C SER A 182 -17.72 -4.32 4.30
N MET A 183 -17.34 -4.84 3.13
CA MET A 183 -18.06 -4.67 1.87
C MET A 183 -18.63 -6.00 1.34
N GLY A 184 -18.68 -7.04 2.18
CA GLY A 184 -19.28 -8.33 1.85
C GLY A 184 -18.63 -9.00 0.64
N PHE A 185 -19.42 -9.38 -0.37
CA PHE A 185 -18.92 -10.14 -1.51
C PHE A 185 -17.84 -9.39 -2.33
N LEU A 186 -17.82 -8.05 -2.26
CA LEU A 186 -16.83 -7.26 -2.98
C LEU A 186 -15.41 -7.53 -2.48
N GLU A 187 -15.25 -7.98 -1.24
CA GLU A 187 -13.95 -8.37 -0.66
C GLU A 187 -13.30 -9.58 -1.36
N TYR A 188 -14.05 -10.31 -2.19
CA TYR A 188 -13.45 -11.39 -2.96
C TYR A 188 -12.69 -10.88 -4.20
N ILE A 189 -13.03 -9.69 -4.70
CA ILE A 189 -12.58 -9.16 -6.00
C ILE A 189 -11.81 -7.85 -5.83
N LEU A 190 -12.34 -6.92 -5.05
CA LEU A 190 -11.80 -5.59 -4.86
C LEU A 190 -10.99 -5.49 -3.56
N VAL A 191 -10.01 -4.58 -3.56
CA VAL A 191 -9.40 -4.10 -2.32
C VAL A 191 -10.43 -3.25 -1.59
N THR A 192 -10.66 -3.52 -0.32
CA THR A 192 -11.71 -2.84 0.47
C THR A 192 -11.09 -2.12 1.64
N PRO A 193 -11.84 -1.28 2.38
CA PRO A 193 -11.32 -0.68 3.60
C PRO A 193 -10.76 -1.69 4.60
N SER A 194 -11.34 -2.89 4.70
CA SER A 194 -10.80 -3.95 5.56
C SER A 194 -9.41 -4.44 5.12
N HIS A 195 -9.24 -4.70 3.82
CA HIS A 195 -7.94 -5.07 3.27
C HIS A 195 -6.90 -3.97 3.47
N HIS A 196 -7.30 -2.72 3.23
CA HIS A 196 -6.38 -1.58 3.31
C HIS A 196 -6.01 -1.22 4.76
N ARG A 197 -6.91 -1.45 5.73
CA ARG A 197 -6.56 -1.37 7.16
C ARG A 197 -5.47 -2.37 7.54
N VAL A 198 -5.60 -3.62 7.10
CA VAL A 198 -4.59 -4.66 7.31
C VAL A 198 -3.26 -4.27 6.67
N HIS A 199 -3.30 -3.75 5.44
CA HIS A 199 -2.11 -3.28 4.74
C HIS A 199 -1.35 -2.18 5.52
N HIS A 200 -2.08 -1.22 6.09
CA HIS A 200 -1.50 -0.13 6.89
C HIS A 200 -1.06 -0.52 8.31
N ALA A 201 -1.23 -1.78 8.68
CA ALA A 201 -1.01 -2.23 10.03
C ALA A 201 0.48 -2.50 10.33
N CYS A 202 0.92 -2.23 11.57
CA CYS A 202 2.27 -2.50 12.05
C CYS A 202 2.39 -3.75 12.93
N ASN A 203 1.29 -4.49 13.14
CA ASN A 203 1.29 -5.75 13.86
C ASN A 203 1.93 -6.86 13.02
N ILE A 204 2.73 -7.72 13.65
CA ILE A 204 3.47 -8.80 12.97
C ILE A 204 2.59 -9.64 12.03
N LYS A 205 1.36 -9.97 12.45
CA LYS A 205 0.39 -10.74 11.64
C LYS A 205 0.14 -10.09 10.26
N TYR A 206 0.03 -8.77 10.25
CA TYR A 206 -0.44 -8.00 9.10
C TYR A 206 0.68 -7.30 8.31
N LEU A 207 1.92 -7.29 8.83
CA LEU A 207 3.06 -6.68 8.14
C LEU A 207 3.25 -7.29 6.74
N ASP A 208 3.50 -6.41 5.76
CA ASP A 208 3.71 -6.76 4.35
C ASP A 208 2.58 -7.62 3.75
N ARG A 209 1.32 -7.28 4.04
CA ARG A 209 0.12 -7.91 3.47
C ARG A 209 -0.74 -6.95 2.65
N ASN A 210 -1.55 -7.49 1.74
CA ASN A 210 -2.57 -6.79 0.95
C ASN A 210 -2.02 -5.59 0.15
N MET A 211 -1.17 -5.83 -0.85
CA MET A 211 -0.48 -4.83 -1.68
C MET A 211 -1.30 -4.35 -2.89
N GLY A 212 -2.39 -5.00 -3.24
CA GLY A 212 -3.27 -4.58 -4.32
C GLY A 212 -3.85 -3.18 -4.07
N MET A 213 -4.28 -2.50 -5.13
CA MET A 213 -4.95 -1.20 -5.02
C MET A 213 -6.40 -1.24 -5.53
N GLY A 214 -6.63 -1.75 -6.74
CA GLY A 214 -7.96 -1.99 -7.28
C GLY A 214 -8.45 -3.39 -6.94
N LEU A 215 -7.70 -4.42 -7.37
CA LEU A 215 -8.10 -5.82 -7.21
C LEU A 215 -7.28 -6.54 -6.12
N ILE A 216 -7.98 -7.25 -5.23
CA ILE A 216 -7.35 -8.08 -4.19
C ILE A 216 -6.84 -9.42 -4.74
N ILE A 217 -7.16 -9.73 -6.01
CA ILE A 217 -6.84 -11.02 -6.63
C ILE A 217 -5.33 -11.26 -6.70
N TRP A 218 -4.53 -10.20 -6.90
CA TRP A 218 -3.08 -10.32 -6.97
C TRP A 218 -2.50 -10.83 -5.65
N ASP A 219 -2.98 -10.29 -4.53
CA ASP A 219 -2.56 -10.76 -3.21
C ASP A 219 -2.89 -12.23 -2.96
N LYS A 220 -4.01 -12.71 -3.48
CA LYS A 220 -4.40 -14.12 -3.37
C LYS A 220 -3.53 -15.01 -4.25
N ILE A 221 -3.23 -14.57 -5.47
CA ILE A 221 -2.38 -15.30 -6.42
C ILE A 221 -0.95 -15.41 -5.90
N PHE A 222 -0.39 -14.32 -5.37
CA PHE A 222 1.01 -14.25 -4.93
C PHE A 222 1.21 -14.51 -3.44
N GLY A 223 0.15 -14.81 -2.69
CA GLY A 223 0.23 -15.24 -1.29
C GLY A 223 0.54 -14.13 -0.28
N THR A 224 0.25 -12.88 -0.61
CA THR A 224 0.35 -11.71 0.28
C THR A 224 -0.99 -11.33 0.91
N PHE A 225 -2.08 -12.03 0.58
CA PHE A 225 -3.40 -11.81 1.19
C PHE A 225 -3.43 -12.16 2.67
N GLU A 226 -4.03 -11.28 3.48
CA GLU A 226 -4.37 -11.52 4.88
C GLU A 226 -5.71 -10.85 5.20
N LYS A 227 -6.64 -11.62 5.79
CA LYS A 227 -7.94 -11.10 6.19
C LYS A 227 -7.84 -10.35 7.51
N GLU A 228 -8.58 -9.25 7.65
CA GLU A 228 -8.72 -8.58 8.94
C GLU A 228 -9.41 -9.52 9.94
N ASP A 229 -8.75 -9.75 11.06
CA ASP A 229 -9.23 -10.62 12.12
C ASP A 229 -9.83 -9.78 13.26
N PRO A 230 -11.13 -9.95 13.56
CA PRO A 230 -11.79 -9.24 14.66
C PRO A 230 -11.10 -9.41 16.01
N GLU A 231 -10.43 -10.55 16.24
CA GLU A 231 -9.74 -10.86 17.50
C GLU A 231 -8.33 -10.26 17.58
N VAL A 232 -7.81 -9.73 16.47
CA VAL A 232 -6.49 -9.10 16.39
C VAL A 232 -6.64 -7.68 15.85
N PRO A 233 -6.91 -6.68 16.73
CA PRO A 233 -7.11 -5.30 16.32
C PRO A 233 -5.92 -4.75 15.52
N VAL A 234 -6.22 -4.08 14.41
CA VAL A 234 -5.24 -3.37 13.58
C VAL A 234 -4.55 -2.28 14.40
N LYS A 235 -3.22 -2.19 14.29
CA LYS A 235 -2.41 -1.15 14.96
C LYS A 235 -1.69 -0.33 13.91
N TYR A 236 -1.94 0.97 13.85
CA TYR A 236 -1.30 1.88 12.89
C TYR A 236 0.02 2.47 13.40
N GLY A 237 0.71 3.18 12.52
CA GLY A 237 2.03 3.75 12.74
C GLY A 237 3.14 2.83 12.21
N ILE A 238 4.36 3.04 12.71
CA ILE A 238 5.48 2.16 12.40
C ILE A 238 6.05 1.49 13.64
N TYR A 239 6.75 0.38 13.42
CA TYR A 239 7.57 -0.25 14.43
C TYR A 239 9.05 -0.31 13.97
N PRO A 240 10.02 0.08 14.82
CA PRO A 240 9.83 0.75 16.12
C PRO A 240 9.25 2.15 15.94
N LYS A 241 8.48 2.64 16.93
CA LYS A 241 7.83 3.95 16.87
C LYS A 241 8.85 5.07 16.62
N MET A 242 8.54 5.97 15.69
CA MET A 242 9.27 7.22 15.49
C MET A 242 9.18 8.10 16.75
N LYS A 243 10.30 8.71 17.14
CA LYS A 243 10.35 9.63 18.29
C LYS A 243 9.67 10.97 18.02
N SER A 244 9.81 11.48 16.80
CA SER A 244 9.19 12.72 16.33
C SER A 244 8.39 12.43 15.06
N LYS A 245 7.26 13.12 14.93
CA LYS A 245 6.38 13.07 13.75
C LYS A 245 6.42 14.36 12.94
N ASP A 246 7.42 15.22 13.18
CA ASP A 246 7.62 16.39 12.32
C ASP A 246 7.87 15.94 10.86
N PRO A 247 7.35 16.67 9.86
CA PRO A 247 7.37 16.19 8.48
C PRO A 247 8.77 15.91 7.94
N ALA A 248 9.78 16.70 8.32
CA ALA A 248 11.17 16.52 7.89
C ALA A 248 11.82 15.28 8.53
N THR A 249 11.48 14.96 9.78
CA THR A 249 11.91 13.74 10.45
C THR A 249 11.32 12.54 9.75
N VAL A 250 10.01 12.54 9.50
CA VAL A 250 9.31 11.47 8.80
C VAL A 250 9.90 11.23 7.41
N LEU A 251 10.06 12.30 6.61
CA LEU A 251 10.55 12.22 5.23
C LEU A 251 11.95 11.61 5.14
N PHE A 252 12.84 11.94 6.08
CA PHE A 252 14.23 11.48 6.07
C PHE A 252 14.54 10.38 7.09
N TYR A 253 13.54 9.81 7.75
CA TYR A 253 13.73 8.86 8.86
C TYR A 253 14.55 7.64 8.42
N GLU A 254 14.06 6.91 7.43
CA GLU A 254 14.71 5.67 6.98
C GLU A 254 15.99 5.98 6.19
N TRP A 255 16.03 7.10 5.45
CA TRP A 255 17.24 7.57 4.75
C TRP A 255 18.42 7.80 5.70
N ARG A 256 18.19 8.43 6.86
CA ARG A 256 19.23 8.60 7.90
C ARG A 256 19.71 7.25 8.45
N ARG A 257 18.81 6.27 8.61
CA ARG A 257 19.14 4.92 9.08
C ARG A 257 19.96 4.16 8.05
N ILE A 258 19.56 4.19 6.77
CA ILE A 258 20.33 3.65 5.65
C ILE A 258 21.72 4.29 5.64
N GLY A 259 21.81 5.62 5.69
CA GLY A 259 23.09 6.34 5.69
C GLY A 259 24.01 5.94 6.86
N LYS A 260 23.45 5.73 8.06
CA LYS A 260 24.20 5.21 9.21
C LYS A 260 24.70 3.79 8.97
N ASP A 261 23.85 2.90 8.46
CA ASP A 261 24.20 1.50 8.24
C ASP A 261 25.24 1.33 7.13
N LEU A 262 25.15 2.12 6.07
CA LEU A 262 26.14 2.14 5.00
C LEU A 262 27.50 2.68 5.46
N ARG A 263 27.57 3.52 6.50
CA ARG A 263 28.85 4.09 6.98
C ARG A 263 29.56 3.22 8.04
N GLN A 264 29.04 2.03 8.34
CA GLN A 264 29.69 1.11 9.28
C GLN A 264 31.13 0.77 8.81
N PRO A 265 32.15 0.87 9.68
CA PRO A 265 33.52 0.52 9.34
C PRO A 265 33.65 -0.95 8.93
N GLY A 266 34.52 -1.25 7.96
CA GLY A 266 34.76 -2.63 7.50
C GLY A 266 33.66 -3.24 6.62
N LEU A 267 32.61 -2.48 6.28
CA LEU A 267 31.50 -2.99 5.48
C LEU A 267 31.86 -3.11 3.99
N SER A 268 31.81 -4.34 3.46
CA SER A 268 32.06 -4.64 2.05
C SER A 268 31.06 -3.97 1.10
N LEU A 269 31.45 -3.76 -0.17
CA LEU A 269 30.57 -3.20 -1.19
C LEU A 269 29.30 -4.05 -1.40
N LYS A 270 29.44 -5.38 -1.37
CA LYS A 270 28.31 -6.31 -1.44
C LYS A 270 27.30 -6.06 -0.31
N ASN A 271 27.77 -5.95 0.93
CA ASN A 271 26.89 -5.73 2.07
C ASN A 271 26.22 -4.35 2.02
N ARG A 272 26.89 -3.33 1.47
CA ARG A 272 26.29 -2.00 1.23
C ARG A 272 25.12 -2.08 0.27
N ILE A 273 25.27 -2.81 -0.85
CA ILE A 273 24.20 -3.04 -1.81
C ILE A 273 23.05 -3.84 -1.16
N GLN A 274 23.38 -4.89 -0.40
CA GLN A 274 22.38 -5.69 0.31
C GLN A 274 21.59 -4.88 1.34
N TYR A 275 22.20 -3.91 2.03
CA TYR A 275 21.46 -3.01 2.92
C TYR A 275 20.43 -2.14 2.19
N LEU A 276 20.64 -1.84 0.91
CA LEU A 276 19.71 -1.05 0.11
C LEU A 276 18.55 -1.89 -0.42
N PHE A 277 18.84 -3.11 -0.90
CA PHE A 277 17.88 -3.89 -1.68
C PHE A 277 17.27 -5.09 -0.95
N ASN A 278 17.88 -5.58 0.14
CA ASN A 278 17.23 -6.59 0.97
C ASN A 278 16.08 -5.95 1.77
N SER A 279 15.18 -6.80 2.25
CA SER A 279 14.00 -6.37 2.99
C SER A 279 14.35 -5.61 4.27
N PRO A 280 13.51 -4.65 4.68
CA PRO A 280 13.67 -3.94 5.94
C PRO A 280 13.95 -4.90 7.11
N GLY A 281 14.91 -4.52 7.96
CA GLY A 281 15.33 -5.33 9.10
C GLY A 281 16.47 -6.32 8.82
N TRP A 282 16.86 -6.55 7.56
CA TRP A 282 18.06 -7.33 7.24
C TRP A 282 19.34 -6.66 7.73
N ARG A 283 20.29 -7.46 8.23
CA ARG A 283 21.64 -7.01 8.62
C ARG A 283 22.68 -8.07 8.23
N HIS A 284 23.84 -7.60 7.77
CA HIS A 284 24.96 -8.46 7.34
C HIS A 284 25.56 -9.34 8.46
N ASP A 285 25.38 -8.95 9.71
CA ASP A 285 25.88 -9.63 10.92
C ASP A 285 24.89 -10.68 11.47
N GLY A 286 23.73 -10.87 10.82
CA GLY A 286 22.70 -11.81 11.26
C GLY A 286 21.90 -11.37 12.49
N THR A 287 22.18 -10.19 13.06
CA THR A 287 21.44 -9.67 14.24
C THR A 287 20.08 -9.08 13.88
N GLY A 288 19.83 -8.83 12.60
CA GLY A 288 18.59 -8.28 12.07
C GLY A 288 17.50 -9.33 11.89
N LYS A 289 16.24 -8.88 11.91
CA LYS A 289 15.08 -9.71 11.59
C LYS A 289 14.19 -9.01 10.57
N THR A 290 13.91 -9.69 9.46
CA THR A 290 12.94 -9.25 8.46
C THR A 290 11.52 -9.57 8.89
N VAL A 291 10.53 -8.93 8.25
CA VAL A 291 9.10 -9.21 8.49
C VAL A 291 8.79 -10.71 8.35
N ARG A 292 9.32 -11.37 7.31
CA ARG A 292 9.11 -12.81 7.08
C ARG A 292 9.61 -13.65 8.26
N GLN A 293 10.74 -13.28 8.86
CA GLN A 293 11.27 -13.99 10.03
C GLN A 293 10.38 -13.77 11.26
N TYR A 294 9.92 -12.54 11.50
CA TYR A 294 8.96 -12.26 12.56
C TYR A 294 7.64 -13.02 12.39
N GLN A 295 7.10 -13.08 11.17
CA GLN A 295 5.87 -13.81 10.86
C GLN A 295 6.03 -15.32 11.04
N LYS A 296 7.18 -15.89 10.66
CA LYS A 296 7.48 -17.30 10.88
C LYS A 296 7.44 -17.63 12.38
N GLU A 297 8.14 -16.86 13.20
CA GLU A 297 8.15 -17.03 14.66
C GLU A 297 6.76 -16.84 15.28
N TYR A 298 6.01 -15.84 14.83
CA TYR A 298 4.63 -15.59 15.27
C TYR A 298 3.71 -16.78 14.97
N ASN A 299 3.78 -17.32 13.76
CA ASN A 299 2.96 -18.46 13.34
C ASN A 299 3.35 -19.75 14.07
N GLU A 300 4.64 -19.99 14.30
CA GLU A 300 5.13 -21.12 15.10
C GLU A 300 4.63 -21.05 16.54
N LYS A 301 4.67 -19.86 17.15
CA LYS A 301 4.13 -19.65 18.51
C LYS A 301 2.63 -19.94 18.55
N LYS A 302 1.87 -19.44 17.58
CA LYS A 302 0.42 -19.69 17.48
C LYS A 302 0.07 -21.16 17.32
N LYS A 303 0.83 -21.89 16.50
CA LYS A 303 0.66 -23.35 16.34
C LYS A 303 0.90 -24.10 17.65
N LYS A 304 1.94 -23.73 18.41
CA LYS A 304 2.23 -24.33 19.72
C LYS A 304 1.14 -24.01 20.75
N GLU A 305 0.65 -22.76 20.79
CA GLU A 305 -0.46 -22.38 21.66
C GLU A 305 -1.73 -23.22 21.35
N ALA A 306 -2.05 -23.41 20.07
CA ALA A 306 -3.19 -24.22 19.65
C ALA A 306 -3.03 -25.72 19.97
N SER A 307 -1.83 -26.29 19.82
CA SER A 307 -1.59 -27.71 20.14
C SER A 307 -1.72 -27.99 21.64
N VAL A 308 -1.21 -27.09 22.49
CA VAL A 308 -1.35 -27.22 23.96
C VAL A 308 -2.81 -27.15 24.40
N ILE A 309 -3.62 -26.26 23.80
CA ILE A 309 -5.06 -26.20 24.09
C ILE A 309 -5.77 -27.51 23.71
N THR A 310 -5.36 -28.12 22.60
CA THR A 310 -5.96 -29.38 22.11
C THR A 310 -5.61 -30.57 23.02
N GLU A 311 -4.38 -30.63 23.54
CA GLU A 311 -3.95 -31.65 24.51
C GLU A 311 -4.65 -31.50 25.87
N VAL A 312 -4.93 -30.28 26.33
CA VAL A 312 -5.63 -30.03 27.60
C VAL A 312 -7.14 -30.28 27.49
N ALA A 313 -7.72 -30.10 26.30
CA ALA A 313 -9.16 -30.24 26.06
C ALA A 313 -9.63 -31.69 25.76
N THR A 314 -8.73 -32.68 25.78
CA THR A 314 -9.10 -34.10 25.67
C THR A 314 -9.19 -34.71 27.07
N PRO A 315 -10.39 -34.78 27.69
CA PRO A 315 -10.54 -35.57 28.91
C PRO A 315 -10.32 -37.04 28.57
N GLU A 316 -9.53 -37.75 29.37
CA GLU A 316 -9.45 -39.21 29.27
C GLU A 316 -10.87 -39.81 29.40
N PRO A 317 -11.26 -40.75 28.53
CA PRO A 317 -12.52 -41.44 28.70
C PRO A 317 -12.48 -42.23 30.01
N ARG A 318 -13.14 -41.72 31.05
CA ARG A 318 -13.44 -42.53 32.25
C ARG A 318 -14.48 -43.57 31.85
N TYR A 319 -14.00 -44.76 31.49
CA TYR A 319 -14.85 -45.93 31.50
C TYR A 319 -15.01 -46.36 32.96
N GLU A 320 -16.09 -45.93 33.61
CA GLU A 320 -16.58 -46.59 34.81
C GLU A 320 -17.22 -47.92 34.39
N TYR A 321 -16.48 -49.01 34.55
CA TYR A 321 -17.08 -50.34 34.54
C TYR A 321 -17.87 -50.51 35.84
N SER A 322 -19.19 -50.56 35.75
CA SER A 322 -20.03 -51.04 36.83
C SER A 322 -19.99 -52.56 36.85
N ASP A 323 -19.33 -53.16 37.83
CA ASP A 323 -19.46 -54.59 38.12
C ASP A 323 -20.87 -54.87 38.66
N LYS A 324 -21.73 -55.50 37.86
CA LYS A 324 -22.85 -56.32 38.32
C LYS A 324 -23.09 -57.52 37.41
#